data_AF-A0A8I1J9C1-F1
#
_entry.id   AF-A0A8I1J9C1-F1
#
_cell.length_a   1.000
_cell.length_b   1.000
_cell.length_c   1.000
_cell.angle_alpha   90.00
_cell.angle_beta   90.00
_cell.angle_gamma   90.00
#
_symmetry.space_group_name_H-M   'P 1'
#
loop_
_entity.id
_entity.type
_entity.pdbx_description
1 polymer ?
#
loop_
_entity_poly.entity_id
_entity_poly.type
_entity_poly.pdbx_seq_one_letter_code
_entity_poly.pdbx_strand_id
1 'polypeptide(L)'
;MKESILRKGSQATGFKLLFLALTLLSFNGLTANRSVLTWIAYAVTAVGAAVLVIRVVCFKKYLHAKGLFLLIAFCGSYALSALLTRQYGLSENAKALVWMAFQYFILYTYDTTSDGTAEKKEFYIISHFFMAYTFLAVAAGTVMLFTDYYSYTEVNGVVVILGFLWNRLWGVYSDPNYGAVFSAITIIMSLYFYKDAKKPLKALYIINIVLQICYIAFSDSRTGMVSLFCALLVYVYLTALRSKKLEAKKAFARGVICVLLAVTAAVASFAAIKVVSVSTSEFKKWQYEHIISSDKDKTDAQKEKDKQKLEIGRQSNDINGDVSNRRFAIWGSGLEIFKTKPLTGVTFRNYVPYAEDKLPDTYLVNNDFIEFHSMHNSFVDILVSQGILGVVIIAAYIILVLVLIFKNFFKFKGEKYKYHTALLSIIAPIFASMMFYSETFYMNTGGAFLFWLALGYLIQSVTSKNSEAKEITPGK
;
A
#
# COMPACT_ATOMS: atom_id res chain seq x y z
N MET A 1 -13.32 -3.05 39.52
CA MET A 1 -11.95 -3.27 38.98
C MET A 1 -11.93 -4.02 37.64
N LYS A 2 -12.81 -5.02 37.40
CA LYS A 2 -12.92 -5.72 36.09
C LYS A 2 -13.43 -4.85 34.92
N GLU A 3 -14.25 -3.83 35.18
CA GLU A 3 -14.78 -2.95 34.11
C GLU A 3 -13.84 -1.81 33.67
N SER A 4 -12.85 -1.41 34.47
CA SER A 4 -11.97 -0.27 34.12
C SER A 4 -10.85 -0.66 33.15
N ILE A 5 -10.46 -1.93 33.13
CA ILE A 5 -9.45 -2.47 32.20
C ILE A 5 -10.06 -2.64 30.78
N LEU A 6 -11.37 -2.90 30.69
CA LEU A 6 -12.12 -3.11 29.44
C LEU A 6 -12.71 -1.83 28.80
N ARG A 7 -12.58 -0.67 29.47
CA ARG A 7 -13.23 0.59 29.05
C ARG A 7 -12.38 1.54 28.21
N LYS A 8 -11.08 1.28 28.02
CA LYS A 8 -10.25 2.15 27.18
C LYS A 8 -10.19 1.58 25.77
N GLY A 9 -10.73 2.29 24.78
CA GLY A 9 -10.64 2.02 23.33
C GLY A 9 -9.20 2.00 22.75
N SER A 10 -8.19 1.77 23.59
CA SER A 10 -6.75 1.69 23.31
C SER A 10 -6.23 0.24 23.28
N GLN A 11 -7.09 -0.77 23.49
CA GLN A 11 -6.64 -2.16 23.70
C GLN A 11 -5.92 -2.78 22.51
N ALA A 12 -6.05 -2.23 21.29
CA ALA A 12 -5.40 -2.77 20.09
C ALA A 12 -4.25 -1.90 19.56
N THR A 13 -4.01 -0.69 20.06
CA THR A 13 -2.98 0.21 19.48
C THR A 13 -1.58 -0.41 19.54
N GLY A 14 -1.24 -1.05 20.65
CA GLY A 14 0.03 -1.78 20.79
C GLY A 14 0.16 -2.91 19.77
N PHE A 15 -0.87 -3.74 19.63
CA PHE A 15 -0.90 -4.80 18.62
C PHE A 15 -0.79 -4.24 17.19
N LYS A 16 -1.52 -3.17 16.86
CA LYS A 16 -1.48 -2.56 15.53
C LYS A 16 -0.10 -1.99 15.19
N LEU A 17 0.62 -1.42 16.16
CA LEU A 17 2.02 -1.01 15.97
C LEU A 17 2.94 -2.21 15.73
N LEU A 18 2.80 -3.28 16.51
CA LEU A 18 3.56 -4.52 16.31
C LEU A 18 3.26 -5.15 14.94
N PHE A 19 2.00 -5.16 14.52
CA PHE A 19 1.59 -5.69 13.24
C PHE A 19 2.13 -4.83 12.09
N LEU A 20 2.05 -3.49 12.18
CA LEU A 20 2.67 -2.60 11.19
C LEU A 20 4.19 -2.85 11.12
N ALA A 21 4.88 -2.90 12.26
CA ALA A 21 6.31 -3.20 12.28
C ALA A 21 6.64 -4.54 11.59
N LEU A 22 5.88 -5.60 11.88
CA LEU A 22 6.02 -6.89 11.18
C LEU A 22 5.84 -6.73 9.66
N THR A 23 4.81 -6.03 9.20
CA THR A 23 4.58 -5.83 7.76
C THR A 23 5.71 -5.03 7.11
N LEU A 24 6.29 -4.04 7.79
CA LEU A 24 7.41 -3.26 7.25
C LEU A 24 8.69 -4.09 7.17
N LEU A 25 8.99 -4.88 8.21
CA LEU A 25 10.14 -5.78 8.25
C LEU A 25 10.01 -6.94 7.25
N SER A 26 8.79 -7.41 6.99
CA SER A 26 8.54 -8.48 6.00
C SER A 26 8.90 -8.07 4.58
N PHE A 27 8.83 -6.77 4.28
CA PHE A 27 9.18 -6.23 2.98
C PHE A 27 10.48 -5.41 2.99
N ASN A 28 11.30 -5.57 4.05
CA ASN A 28 12.62 -4.96 4.17
C ASN A 28 13.70 -6.01 3.84
N GLY A 29 14.58 -5.75 2.86
CA GLY A 29 15.59 -6.71 2.41
C GLY A 29 16.62 -7.12 3.48
N LEU A 30 16.75 -6.38 4.58
CA LEU A 30 17.61 -6.76 5.72
C LEU A 30 16.99 -7.84 6.61
N THR A 31 15.66 -8.01 6.57
CA THR A 31 14.92 -8.92 7.46
C THR A 31 14.01 -9.90 6.73
N ALA A 32 13.65 -9.62 5.48
CA ALA A 32 12.81 -10.47 4.64
C ALA A 32 13.37 -11.90 4.57
N ASN A 33 12.47 -12.88 4.62
CA ASN A 33 12.74 -14.32 4.55
C ASN A 33 13.70 -14.87 5.62
N ARG A 34 14.10 -14.11 6.64
CA ARG A 34 15.01 -14.58 7.70
C ARG A 34 14.24 -15.20 8.88
N SER A 35 14.87 -16.13 9.59
CA SER A 35 14.28 -16.86 10.72
C SER A 35 13.78 -15.94 11.85
N VAL A 36 14.48 -14.85 12.13
CA VAL A 36 14.07 -13.83 13.12
C VAL A 36 12.66 -13.31 12.84
N LEU A 37 12.33 -13.05 11.57
CA LEU A 37 11.01 -12.56 11.17
C LEU A 37 9.91 -13.59 11.44
N THR A 38 10.22 -14.89 11.32
CA THR A 38 9.29 -15.97 11.63
C THR A 38 8.90 -15.97 13.10
N TRP A 39 9.88 -15.79 14.01
CA TRP A 39 9.61 -15.68 15.44
C TRP A 39 8.79 -14.43 15.79
N ILE A 40 9.10 -13.30 15.17
CA ILE A 40 8.30 -12.07 15.31
C ILE A 40 6.86 -12.31 14.82
N ALA A 41 6.70 -12.98 13.67
CA ALA A 41 5.38 -13.30 13.12
C ALA A 41 4.57 -14.20 14.07
N TYR A 42 5.18 -15.21 14.71
CA TYR A 42 4.50 -16.02 15.72
C TYR A 42 4.09 -15.21 16.95
N ALA A 43 4.96 -14.34 17.47
CA ALA A 43 4.63 -13.47 18.58
C ALA A 43 3.47 -12.52 18.25
N VAL A 44 3.51 -11.86 17.09
CA VAL A 44 2.43 -11.00 16.60
C VAL A 44 1.14 -11.79 16.41
N THR A 45 1.22 -13.02 15.89
CA THR A 45 0.06 -13.90 15.72
C THR A 45 -0.58 -14.26 17.06
N ALA A 46 0.21 -14.61 18.08
CA ALA A 46 -0.31 -14.91 19.40
C ALA A 46 -1.02 -13.70 20.04
N VAL A 47 -0.39 -12.52 19.98
CA VAL A 47 -1.01 -11.28 20.49
C VAL A 47 -2.27 -10.92 19.68
N GLY A 48 -2.23 -11.06 18.36
CA GLY A 48 -3.36 -10.79 17.48
C GLY A 48 -4.54 -11.72 17.75
N ALA A 49 -4.28 -13.01 17.98
CA ALA A 49 -5.30 -13.98 18.36
C ALA A 49 -5.96 -13.59 19.70
N ALA A 50 -5.18 -13.18 20.70
CA ALA A 50 -5.71 -12.69 21.96
C ALA A 50 -6.60 -11.45 21.77
N VAL A 51 -6.17 -10.48 20.96
CA VAL A 51 -6.98 -9.30 20.61
C VAL A 51 -8.27 -9.69 19.89
N LEU A 52 -8.22 -10.65 18.97
CA LEU A 52 -9.38 -11.14 18.24
C LEU A 52 -10.38 -11.82 19.18
N VAL A 53 -9.91 -12.66 20.11
CA VAL A 53 -10.75 -13.28 21.14
C VAL A 53 -11.44 -12.22 22.00
N ILE A 54 -10.72 -11.17 22.42
CA ILE A 54 -11.32 -10.05 23.16
C ILE A 54 -12.42 -9.38 22.33
N ARG A 55 -12.21 -9.18 21.02
CA ARG A 55 -13.24 -8.61 20.13
C ARG A 55 -14.45 -9.51 19.97
N VAL A 56 -14.27 -10.83 19.92
CA VAL A 56 -15.36 -11.82 19.89
C VAL A 56 -16.15 -11.81 21.21
N VAL A 57 -15.48 -11.75 22.36
CA VAL A 57 -16.16 -11.60 23.66
C VAL A 57 -16.94 -10.28 23.73
N CYS A 58 -16.38 -9.21 23.18
CA CYS A 58 -17.01 -7.89 23.09
C CYS A 58 -17.82 -7.66 21.81
N PHE A 59 -18.27 -8.73 21.12
CA PHE A 59 -18.77 -8.65 19.75
C PHE A 59 -19.92 -7.64 19.55
N LYS A 60 -20.78 -7.44 20.55
CA LYS A 60 -21.87 -6.44 20.52
C LYS A 60 -21.38 -5.02 20.19
N LYS A 61 -20.15 -4.65 20.55
CA LYS A 61 -19.53 -3.35 20.24
C LYS A 61 -19.15 -3.19 18.76
N TYR A 62 -18.89 -4.31 18.08
CA TYR A 62 -18.37 -4.36 16.71
C TYR A 62 -19.42 -4.79 15.68
N LEU A 63 -20.50 -5.44 16.11
CA LEU A 63 -21.55 -6.02 15.26
C LEU A 63 -22.11 -5.06 14.20
N HIS A 64 -22.19 -3.77 14.53
CA HIS A 64 -22.74 -2.74 13.64
C HIS A 64 -21.70 -2.02 12.78
N ALA A 65 -20.43 -2.46 12.81
CA ALA A 65 -19.43 -1.99 11.87
C ALA A 65 -19.92 -2.28 10.45
N LYS A 66 -19.98 -1.25 9.60
CA LYS A 66 -20.53 -1.39 8.25
C LYS A 66 -19.65 -2.35 7.46
N GLY A 67 -20.24 -3.18 6.60
CA GLY A 67 -19.49 -4.16 5.78
C GLY A 67 -18.95 -5.37 6.53
N LEU A 68 -19.10 -5.48 7.86
CA LEU A 68 -18.60 -6.62 8.65
C LEU A 68 -19.04 -7.98 8.08
N PHE A 69 -20.33 -8.15 7.82
CA PHE A 69 -20.86 -9.43 7.33
C PHE A 69 -20.38 -9.81 5.93
N LEU A 70 -20.08 -8.83 5.07
CA LEU A 70 -19.49 -9.09 3.75
C LEU A 70 -18.03 -9.57 3.90
N LEU A 71 -17.27 -9.00 4.84
CA LEU A 71 -15.91 -9.47 5.13
C LEU A 71 -15.90 -10.85 5.81
N ILE A 72 -16.89 -11.15 6.66
CA ILE A 72 -17.10 -12.51 7.19
C ILE A 72 -17.41 -13.47 6.04
N ALA A 73 -18.32 -13.11 5.15
CA ALA A 73 -18.64 -13.93 3.97
C ALA A 73 -17.41 -14.15 3.08
N PHE A 74 -16.57 -13.13 2.90
CA PHE A 74 -15.35 -13.21 2.10
C PHE A 74 -14.29 -14.15 2.72
N CYS A 75 -14.12 -14.12 4.04
CA CYS A 75 -13.30 -15.13 4.74
C CYS A 75 -13.93 -16.53 4.61
N GLY A 76 -15.25 -16.63 4.70
CA GLY A 76 -15.98 -17.89 4.54
C GLY A 76 -15.83 -18.51 3.15
N SER A 77 -15.91 -17.70 2.09
CA SER A 77 -15.65 -18.17 0.72
C SER A 77 -14.20 -18.58 0.51
N TYR A 78 -13.22 -17.88 1.10
CA TYR A 78 -11.83 -18.35 1.09
C TYR A 78 -11.66 -19.69 1.80
N ALA A 79 -12.27 -19.86 2.97
CA ALA A 79 -12.21 -21.11 3.73
C ALA A 79 -12.87 -22.27 2.97
N LEU A 80 -14.02 -22.04 2.34
CA LEU A 80 -14.66 -23.03 1.47
C LEU A 80 -13.73 -23.46 0.34
N SER A 81 -13.12 -22.49 -0.34
CA SER A 81 -12.18 -22.73 -1.44
C SER A 81 -10.98 -23.56 -0.96
N ALA A 82 -10.41 -23.22 0.20
CA ALA A 82 -9.32 -23.96 0.83
C ALA A 82 -9.68 -25.40 1.19
N LEU A 83 -10.91 -25.66 1.66
CA LEU A 83 -11.39 -27.00 1.97
C LEU A 83 -11.58 -27.86 0.71
N LEU A 84 -12.05 -27.24 -0.38
CA LEU A 84 -12.26 -27.88 -1.67
C LEU A 84 -10.93 -28.15 -2.41
N THR A 85 -9.89 -27.36 -2.15
CA THR A 85 -8.53 -27.54 -2.71
C THR A 85 -7.51 -27.98 -1.66
N ARG A 86 -7.96 -28.63 -0.58
CA ARG A 86 -7.12 -28.97 0.60
C ARG A 86 -5.86 -29.79 0.28
N GLN A 87 -5.89 -30.58 -0.80
CA GLN A 87 -4.77 -31.40 -1.25
C GLN A 87 -3.53 -30.59 -1.65
N TYR A 88 -3.69 -29.30 -1.95
CA TYR A 88 -2.60 -28.41 -2.37
C TYR A 88 -2.01 -27.57 -1.22
N GLY A 89 -2.58 -27.61 -0.01
CA GLY A 89 -1.98 -26.93 1.16
C GLY A 89 -2.97 -26.36 2.17
N LEU A 90 -3.42 -27.17 3.14
CA LEU A 90 -4.34 -26.68 4.18
C LEU A 90 -3.67 -25.69 5.17
N SER A 91 -2.41 -25.91 5.53
CA SER A 91 -1.67 -25.11 6.51
C SER A 91 -1.46 -23.65 6.05
N GLU A 92 -1.03 -23.47 4.80
CA GLU A 92 -0.80 -22.12 4.25
C GLU A 92 -2.11 -21.33 4.11
N ASN A 93 -3.21 -21.99 3.75
CA ASN A 93 -4.53 -21.36 3.74
C ASN A 93 -5.02 -20.98 5.14
N ALA A 94 -4.77 -21.82 6.15
CA ALA A 94 -5.10 -21.49 7.53
C ALA A 94 -4.33 -20.25 8.01
N LYS A 95 -3.02 -20.17 7.70
CA LYS A 95 -2.20 -18.97 7.96
C LYS A 95 -2.78 -17.75 7.26
N ALA A 96 -3.15 -17.87 5.98
CA ALA A 96 -3.76 -16.76 5.22
C ALA A 96 -5.07 -16.27 5.85
N LEU A 97 -5.94 -17.17 6.30
CA LEU A 97 -7.18 -16.82 6.99
C LEU A 97 -6.95 -16.06 8.30
N VAL A 98 -5.94 -16.45 9.08
CA VAL A 98 -5.57 -15.73 10.32
C VAL A 98 -5.18 -14.28 10.00
N TRP A 99 -4.37 -14.08 8.96
CA TRP A 99 -3.95 -12.77 8.53
C TRP A 99 -5.09 -11.92 7.97
N MET A 100 -5.96 -12.51 7.15
CA MET A 100 -7.21 -11.88 6.68
C MET A 100 -8.08 -11.46 7.88
N ALA A 101 -8.21 -12.32 8.88
CA ALA A 101 -8.95 -12.01 10.10
C ALA A 101 -8.37 -10.82 10.87
N PHE A 102 -7.04 -10.69 10.98
CA PHE A 102 -6.42 -9.50 11.59
C PHE A 102 -6.70 -8.23 10.79
N GLN A 103 -6.57 -8.29 9.47
CA GLN A 103 -6.85 -7.14 8.62
C GLN A 103 -8.31 -6.68 8.73
N TYR A 104 -9.27 -7.60 8.62
CA TYR A 104 -10.69 -7.24 8.56
C TYR A 104 -11.29 -7.02 9.95
N PHE A 105 -10.98 -7.89 10.90
CA PHE A 105 -11.60 -7.90 12.23
C PHE A 105 -10.76 -7.19 13.30
N ILE A 106 -9.56 -6.71 12.97
CA ILE A 106 -8.77 -5.84 13.86
C ILE A 106 -8.50 -4.45 13.26
N LEU A 107 -8.05 -4.37 12.00
CA LEU A 107 -7.71 -3.07 11.38
C LEU A 107 -8.94 -2.33 10.87
N TYR A 108 -9.80 -3.00 10.08
CA TYR A 108 -11.00 -2.38 9.52
C TYR A 108 -12.10 -2.15 10.54
N THR A 109 -12.45 -3.17 11.32
CA THR A 109 -13.55 -3.03 12.30
C THR A 109 -13.20 -2.09 13.45
N TYR A 110 -14.22 -1.38 13.91
CA TYR A 110 -14.14 -0.30 14.89
C TYR A 110 -15.22 -0.46 15.96
N ASP A 111 -14.97 0.11 17.15
CA ASP A 111 -15.97 0.14 18.21
C ASP A 111 -17.05 1.17 17.82
N THR A 112 -18.28 0.68 17.64
CA THR A 112 -19.42 1.51 17.23
C THR A 112 -19.93 2.42 18.34
N THR A 113 -19.47 2.21 19.58
CA THR A 113 -19.77 3.04 20.75
C THR A 113 -18.73 4.14 20.98
N SER A 114 -17.59 4.09 20.26
CA SER A 114 -16.52 5.10 20.33
C SER A 114 -16.94 6.41 19.65
N ASP A 115 -16.44 7.54 20.18
CA ASP A 115 -16.60 8.86 19.58
C ASP A 115 -15.56 9.16 18.47
N GLY A 116 -14.61 8.25 18.25
CA GLY A 116 -13.54 8.38 17.25
C GLY A 116 -12.27 9.09 17.77
N THR A 117 -12.25 9.54 19.03
CA THR A 117 -11.11 10.30 19.58
C THR A 117 -9.87 9.41 19.74
N ALA A 118 -10.06 8.17 20.18
CA ALA A 118 -8.97 7.20 20.34
C ALA A 118 -8.37 6.81 18.97
N GLU A 119 -9.21 6.61 17.97
CA GLU A 119 -8.85 6.25 16.60
C GLU A 119 -8.09 7.39 15.91
N LYS A 120 -8.49 8.65 16.14
CA LYS A 120 -7.73 9.81 15.64
C LYS A 120 -6.34 9.90 16.28
N LYS A 121 -6.23 9.64 17.60
CA LYS A 121 -4.93 9.57 18.29
C LYS A 121 -4.08 8.41 17.77
N GLU A 122 -4.69 7.25 17.55
CA GLU A 122 -4.01 6.09 17.00
C GLU A 122 -3.50 6.35 15.57
N PHE A 123 -4.33 6.95 14.71
CA PHE A 123 -3.93 7.37 13.37
C PHE A 123 -2.72 8.31 13.41
N TYR A 124 -2.68 9.26 14.34
CA TYR A 124 -1.52 10.13 14.52
C TYR A 124 -0.25 9.32 14.83
N ILE A 125 -0.30 8.41 15.81
CA ILE A 125 0.85 7.60 16.25
C ILE A 125 1.35 6.70 15.11
N ILE A 126 0.43 5.97 14.47
CA ILE A 126 0.74 5.04 13.38
C ILE A 126 1.32 5.80 12.17
N SER A 127 0.75 6.94 11.81
CA SER A 127 1.25 7.73 10.69
C SER A 127 2.66 8.25 10.95
N HIS A 128 2.96 8.74 12.16
CA HIS A 128 4.31 9.21 12.48
C HIS A 128 5.33 8.06 12.54
N PHE A 129 4.94 6.89 13.05
CA PHE A 129 5.78 5.69 13.01
C PHE A 129 6.10 5.29 11.57
N PHE A 130 5.10 5.26 10.69
CA PHE A 130 5.27 4.95 9.28
C PHE A 130 6.13 5.99 8.54
N MET A 131 5.89 7.29 8.78
CA MET A 131 6.71 8.36 8.22
C MET A 131 8.16 8.29 8.70
N ALA A 132 8.41 7.97 9.97
CA ALA A 132 9.76 7.81 10.49
C ALA A 132 10.48 6.61 9.85
N TYR A 133 9.80 5.45 9.74
CA TYR A 133 10.36 4.28 9.05
C TYR A 133 10.69 4.60 7.58
N THR A 134 9.75 5.17 6.84
CA THR A 134 9.94 5.47 5.41
C THR A 134 10.99 6.56 5.18
N PHE A 135 11.10 7.54 6.08
CA PHE A 135 12.19 8.52 6.05
C PHE A 135 13.56 7.83 6.20
N LEU A 136 13.73 6.97 7.21
CA LEU A 136 14.98 6.24 7.44
C LEU A 136 15.32 5.28 6.29
N ALA A 137 14.31 4.55 5.79
CA ALA A 137 14.44 3.63 4.67
C ALA A 137 14.91 4.34 3.39
N VAL A 138 14.31 5.48 3.08
CA VAL A 138 14.70 6.29 1.92
C VAL A 138 16.05 6.95 2.14
N ALA A 139 16.35 7.47 3.32
CA ALA A 139 17.66 8.04 3.61
C ALA A 139 18.78 7.01 3.42
N ALA A 140 18.61 5.79 3.95
CA ALA A 140 19.52 4.69 3.73
C ALA A 140 19.64 4.30 2.24
N GLY A 141 18.51 4.23 1.53
CA GLY A 141 18.51 3.98 0.08
C GLY A 141 19.24 5.05 -0.72
N THR A 142 19.07 6.33 -0.37
CA THR A 142 19.79 7.44 -1.02
C THR A 142 21.30 7.32 -0.80
N VAL A 143 21.75 6.92 0.39
CA VAL A 143 23.18 6.63 0.62
C VAL A 143 23.64 5.49 -0.30
N MET A 144 22.89 4.39 -0.37
CA MET A 144 23.21 3.25 -1.25
C MET A 144 23.28 3.64 -2.74
N LEU A 145 22.43 4.57 -3.19
CA LEU A 145 22.45 5.08 -4.57
C LEU A 145 23.76 5.80 -4.91
N PHE A 146 24.24 6.67 -4.02
CA PHE A 146 25.43 7.48 -4.24
C PHE A 146 26.74 6.74 -3.93
N THR A 147 26.68 5.62 -3.23
CA THR A 147 27.83 4.72 -3.03
C THR A 147 27.85 3.54 -4.01
N ASP A 148 26.91 3.49 -4.97
CA ASP A 148 26.70 2.34 -5.86
C ASP A 148 26.61 0.99 -5.13
N TYR A 149 26.15 1.03 -3.87
CA TYR A 149 26.03 -0.16 -3.05
C TYR A 149 24.81 -0.97 -3.49
N TYR A 150 25.02 -2.27 -3.67
CA TYR A 150 23.94 -3.24 -3.79
C TYR A 150 24.32 -4.57 -3.15
N SER A 151 23.30 -5.38 -2.89
CA SER A 151 23.45 -6.77 -2.47
C SER A 151 22.43 -7.63 -3.19
N TYR A 152 22.85 -8.79 -3.65
CA TYR A 152 22.03 -9.82 -4.28
C TYR A 152 22.30 -11.12 -3.55
N THR A 153 21.37 -11.55 -2.70
CA THR A 153 21.58 -12.69 -1.80
C THR A 153 20.38 -13.61 -1.79
N GLU A 154 20.61 -14.91 -1.85
CA GLU A 154 19.55 -15.90 -1.65
C GLU A 154 19.36 -16.18 -0.17
N VAL A 155 18.13 -16.06 0.32
CA VAL A 155 17.75 -16.32 1.71
C VAL A 155 16.57 -17.27 1.70
N ASN A 156 16.77 -18.50 2.20
CA ASN A 156 15.76 -19.56 2.23
C ASN A 156 15.09 -19.80 0.86
N GLY A 157 15.89 -19.91 -0.21
CA GLY A 157 15.38 -20.17 -1.56
C GLY A 157 14.80 -18.94 -2.28
N VAL A 158 14.83 -17.76 -1.65
CA VAL A 158 14.29 -16.53 -2.23
C VAL A 158 15.40 -15.50 -2.37
N VAL A 159 15.56 -14.96 -3.58
CA VAL A 159 16.48 -13.86 -3.85
C VAL A 159 15.98 -12.58 -3.17
N VAL A 160 16.85 -11.96 -2.38
CA VAL A 160 16.65 -10.69 -1.71
C VAL A 160 17.65 -9.68 -2.23
N ILE A 161 17.13 -8.56 -2.72
CA ILE A 161 17.91 -7.46 -3.31
C ILE A 161 17.90 -6.27 -2.35
N LEU A 162 19.05 -5.60 -2.23
CA LEU A 162 19.23 -4.35 -1.50
C LEU A 162 20.04 -3.36 -2.34
N GLY A 163 19.81 -2.07 -2.12
CA GLY A 163 20.61 -0.99 -2.69
C GLY A 163 20.21 -0.59 -4.13
N PHE A 164 21.18 -0.22 -4.94
CA PHE A 164 20.98 0.25 -6.31
C PHE A 164 21.40 -0.80 -7.33
N LEU A 165 20.42 -1.43 -7.99
CA LEU A 165 20.64 -2.53 -8.93
C LEU A 165 19.71 -2.38 -10.14
N TRP A 166 20.21 -2.74 -11.33
CA TRP A 166 19.51 -2.61 -12.61
C TRP A 166 18.99 -1.19 -12.85
N ASN A 167 19.86 -0.22 -12.58
CA ASN A 167 19.58 1.20 -12.80
C ASN A 167 18.39 1.72 -11.95
N ARG A 168 18.00 0.98 -10.91
CA ARG A 168 16.86 1.28 -10.03
C ARG A 168 17.26 1.21 -8.57
N LEU A 169 16.72 2.14 -7.79
CA LEU A 169 16.87 2.11 -6.34
C LEU A 169 15.83 1.18 -5.72
N TRP A 170 16.28 0.01 -5.28
CA TRP A 170 15.55 -0.86 -4.36
C TRP A 170 15.64 -0.28 -2.94
N GLY A 171 16.84 0.15 -2.56
CA GLY A 171 17.15 0.66 -1.22
C GLY A 171 17.04 -0.47 -0.20
N VAL A 172 16.33 -0.22 0.91
CA VAL A 172 16.07 -1.27 1.91
C VAL A 172 14.82 -2.10 1.61
N TYR A 173 14.07 -1.78 0.56
CA TYR A 173 12.85 -2.49 0.22
C TYR A 173 13.16 -3.75 -0.59
N SER A 174 12.52 -4.85 -0.21
CA SER A 174 12.59 -6.12 -0.95
C SER A 174 11.97 -6.05 -2.35
N ASP A 175 11.10 -5.07 -2.61
CA ASP A 175 10.62 -4.71 -3.95
C ASP A 175 10.43 -3.17 -4.00
N PRO A 176 11.02 -2.47 -4.99
CA PRO A 176 10.94 -1.02 -5.13
C PRO A 176 9.51 -0.49 -5.33
N ASN A 177 8.58 -1.32 -5.81
CA ASN A 177 7.18 -0.92 -5.98
C ASN A 177 6.50 -0.64 -4.65
N TYR A 178 6.74 -1.48 -3.62
CA TYR A 178 6.22 -1.20 -2.27
C TYR A 178 6.81 0.09 -1.73
N GLY A 179 8.12 0.27 -1.87
CA GLY A 179 8.80 1.51 -1.45
C GLY A 179 8.19 2.74 -2.09
N ALA A 180 7.91 2.70 -3.40
CA ALA A 180 7.37 3.83 -4.13
C ALA A 180 5.92 4.16 -3.76
N VAL A 181 5.08 3.14 -3.51
CA VAL A 181 3.72 3.34 -2.97
C VAL A 181 3.78 3.89 -1.55
N PHE A 182 4.69 3.39 -0.70
CA PHE A 182 4.88 3.90 0.65
C PHE A 182 5.34 5.35 0.64
N SER A 183 6.23 5.73 -0.30
CA SER A 183 6.63 7.12 -0.53
C SER A 183 5.44 8.02 -0.89
N ALA A 184 4.54 7.57 -1.77
CA ALA A 184 3.32 8.31 -2.11
C ALA A 184 2.42 8.54 -0.90
N ILE A 185 2.22 7.51 -0.06
CA ILE A 185 1.45 7.61 1.19
C ILE A 185 2.12 8.58 2.17
N THR A 186 3.44 8.49 2.35
CA THR A 186 4.23 9.36 3.24
C THR A 186 4.20 10.82 2.81
N ILE A 187 4.13 11.10 1.49
CA ILE A 187 3.92 12.47 0.97
C ILE A 187 2.58 13.01 1.44
N ILE A 188 1.49 12.23 1.32
CA ILE A 188 0.16 12.65 1.79
C ILE A 188 0.13 12.88 3.30
N MET A 189 0.70 11.97 4.09
CA MET A 189 0.79 12.14 5.54
C MET A 189 1.56 13.40 5.91
N SER A 190 2.71 13.65 5.26
CA SER A 190 3.50 14.86 5.47
C SER A 190 2.73 16.13 5.10
N LEU A 191 2.00 16.13 3.98
CA LEU A 191 1.14 17.25 3.56
C LEU A 191 -0.01 17.51 4.54
N TYR A 192 -0.59 16.45 5.10
CA TYR A 192 -1.66 16.56 6.09
C TYR A 192 -1.16 17.19 7.39
N PHE A 193 -0.08 16.66 7.98
CA PHE A 193 0.44 17.17 9.25
C PHE A 193 1.20 18.50 9.12
N TYR A 194 1.66 18.88 7.92
CA TYR A 194 2.39 20.13 7.68
C TYR A 194 1.64 21.38 8.15
N LYS A 195 0.32 21.45 7.94
CA LYS A 195 -0.46 22.67 8.19
C LYS A 195 -0.45 23.08 9.66
N ASP A 196 -0.55 22.10 10.55
CA ASP A 196 -0.71 22.30 12.00
C ASP A 196 0.63 22.13 12.75
N ALA A 197 1.73 21.92 12.04
CA ALA A 197 3.05 21.69 12.61
C ALA A 197 3.76 22.96 13.08
N LYS A 198 4.65 22.83 14.07
CA LYS A 198 5.61 23.89 14.46
C LYS A 198 6.69 24.05 13.39
N LYS A 199 7.35 25.21 13.33
CA LYS A 199 8.41 25.54 12.35
C LYS A 199 9.45 24.42 12.10
N PRO A 200 10.09 23.80 13.11
CA PRO A 200 11.07 22.75 12.86
C PRO A 200 10.45 21.50 12.21
N LEU A 201 9.26 21.10 12.66
CA LEU A 201 8.53 19.98 12.07
C LEU A 201 8.08 20.26 10.63
N LYS A 202 7.74 21.52 10.30
CA LYS A 202 7.44 21.92 8.91
C LYS A 202 8.63 21.67 7.99
N ALA A 203 9.84 22.05 8.41
CA ALA A 203 11.05 21.78 7.64
C ALA A 203 11.27 20.27 7.45
N LEU A 204 11.10 19.47 8.52
CA LEU A 204 11.21 18.02 8.45
C LEU A 204 10.21 17.41 7.45
N TYR A 205 8.95 17.86 7.44
CA TYR A 205 7.95 17.38 6.47
C TYR A 205 8.31 17.75 5.03
N ILE A 206 8.85 18.94 4.78
CA ILE A 206 9.29 19.34 3.44
C ILE A 206 10.46 18.44 2.99
N ILE A 207 11.47 18.26 3.85
CA ILE A 207 12.59 17.37 3.56
C ILE A 207 12.11 15.95 3.28
N ASN A 208 11.18 15.43 4.09
CA ASN A 208 10.60 14.11 3.88
C ASN A 208 9.89 14.02 2.53
N ILE A 209 9.05 14.99 2.17
CA ILE A 209 8.37 15.03 0.85
C ILE A 209 9.39 15.00 -0.29
N VAL A 210 10.45 15.80 -0.23
CA VAL A 210 11.51 15.82 -1.24
C VAL A 210 12.17 14.45 -1.36
N LEU A 211 12.58 13.85 -0.24
CA LEU A 211 13.19 12.52 -0.23
C LEU A 211 12.25 11.44 -0.81
N GLN A 212 10.96 11.47 -0.47
CA GLN A 212 9.99 10.53 -1.01
C GLN A 212 9.79 10.69 -2.53
N ILE A 213 9.77 11.93 -3.05
CA ILE A 213 9.74 12.19 -4.51
C ILE A 213 11.00 11.63 -5.17
N CYS A 214 12.17 11.86 -4.56
CA CYS A 214 13.43 11.32 -5.05
C CYS A 214 13.42 9.78 -5.06
N TYR A 215 12.92 9.12 -4.02
CA TYR A 215 12.82 7.67 -4.02
C TYR A 215 11.92 7.15 -5.16
N ILE A 216 10.74 7.75 -5.36
CA ILE A 216 9.85 7.35 -6.47
C ILE A 216 10.58 7.49 -7.82
N ALA A 217 11.33 8.58 -8.01
CA ALA A 217 12.15 8.79 -9.20
C ALA A 217 13.22 7.71 -9.36
N PHE A 218 14.03 7.48 -8.33
CA PHE A 218 15.15 6.53 -8.39
C PHE A 218 14.71 5.08 -8.48
N SER A 219 13.55 4.74 -7.93
CA SER A 219 12.97 3.39 -8.00
C SER A 219 12.44 3.04 -9.39
N ASP A 220 12.23 4.03 -10.26
CA ASP A 220 11.57 3.91 -11.57
C ASP A 220 10.33 3.00 -11.53
N SER A 221 9.49 3.19 -10.50
CA SER A 221 8.26 2.41 -10.34
C SER A 221 7.08 3.12 -10.99
N ARG A 222 6.63 2.61 -12.15
CA ARG A 222 5.38 3.07 -12.80
C ARG A 222 4.19 3.01 -11.84
N THR A 223 4.11 1.96 -11.02
CA THR A 223 3.06 1.82 -10.01
C THR A 223 3.13 2.93 -8.97
N GLY A 224 4.33 3.25 -8.47
CA GLY A 224 4.54 4.36 -7.55
C GLY A 224 4.14 5.72 -8.14
N MET A 225 4.47 5.97 -9.41
CA MET A 225 4.09 7.20 -10.10
C MET A 225 2.56 7.33 -10.25
N VAL A 226 1.88 6.26 -10.69
CA VAL A 226 0.40 6.24 -10.77
C VAL A 226 -0.23 6.41 -9.39
N SER A 227 0.34 5.77 -8.37
CA SER A 227 -0.13 5.89 -6.99
C SER A 227 -0.02 7.32 -6.48
N LEU A 228 1.12 7.99 -6.70
CA LEU A 228 1.31 9.40 -6.35
C LEU A 228 0.33 10.30 -7.11
N PHE A 229 0.11 10.04 -8.40
CA PHE A 229 -0.88 10.77 -9.20
C PHE A 229 -2.28 10.68 -8.59
N CYS A 230 -2.76 9.47 -8.29
CA CYS A 230 -4.06 9.26 -7.66
C CYS A 230 -4.14 9.92 -6.26
N ALA A 231 -3.10 9.79 -5.46
CA ALA A 231 -3.02 10.39 -4.12
C ALA A 231 -3.13 11.91 -4.17
N LEU A 232 -2.33 12.58 -5.03
CA LEU A 232 -2.36 14.02 -5.20
C LEU A 232 -3.67 14.51 -5.83
N LEU A 233 -4.21 13.76 -6.80
CA LEU A 233 -5.48 14.10 -7.43
C LEU A 233 -6.60 14.18 -6.38
N VAL A 234 -6.72 13.15 -5.53
CA VAL A 234 -7.71 13.11 -4.45
C VAL A 234 -7.42 14.19 -3.40
N TYR A 235 -6.19 14.29 -2.91
CA TYR A 235 -5.83 15.21 -1.83
C TYR A 235 -6.01 16.68 -2.22
N VAL A 236 -5.50 17.07 -3.40
CA VAL A 236 -5.58 18.46 -3.89
C VAL A 236 -7.02 18.81 -4.25
N TYR A 237 -7.75 17.94 -4.95
CA TYR A 237 -9.15 18.18 -5.28
C TYR A 237 -9.99 18.44 -4.03
N LEU A 238 -9.92 17.54 -3.05
CA LEU A 238 -10.73 17.65 -1.83
C LEU A 238 -10.30 18.83 -0.96
N THR A 239 -9.00 19.11 -0.85
CA THR A 239 -8.51 20.27 -0.10
C THR A 239 -8.93 21.59 -0.76
N ALA A 240 -8.84 21.68 -2.09
CA ALA A 240 -9.24 22.86 -2.85
C ALA A 240 -10.74 23.12 -2.77
N LEU A 241 -11.56 22.06 -2.81
CA LEU A 241 -13.03 22.13 -2.77
C LEU A 241 -13.57 22.86 -1.53
N ARG A 242 -12.85 22.75 -0.40
CA ARG A 242 -13.18 23.40 0.89
C ARG A 242 -12.23 24.55 1.25
N SER A 243 -11.49 25.08 0.28
CA SER A 243 -10.64 26.24 0.53
C SER A 243 -11.50 27.52 0.60
N LYS A 244 -11.24 28.38 1.60
CA LYS A 244 -11.99 29.64 1.78
C LYS A 244 -12.06 30.49 0.51
N LYS A 245 -10.98 30.52 -0.28
CA LYS A 245 -10.90 31.27 -1.53
C LYS A 245 -11.85 30.73 -2.62
N LEU A 246 -12.07 29.42 -2.68
CA LEU A 246 -12.89 28.78 -3.72
C LEU A 246 -14.33 28.54 -3.27
N GLU A 247 -14.61 28.50 -1.96
CA GLU A 247 -15.97 28.37 -1.44
C GLU A 247 -16.88 29.55 -1.81
N ALA A 248 -16.31 30.73 -2.06
CA ALA A 248 -17.04 31.91 -2.53
C ALA A 248 -17.49 31.81 -4.01
N LYS A 249 -16.95 30.86 -4.79
CA LYS A 249 -17.28 30.70 -6.21
C LYS A 249 -18.53 29.82 -6.41
N LYS A 250 -19.24 30.02 -7.53
CA LYS A 250 -20.34 29.14 -7.96
C LYS A 250 -19.88 27.68 -8.02
N ALA A 251 -20.76 26.74 -7.65
CA ALA A 251 -20.41 25.33 -7.49
C ALA A 251 -19.74 24.70 -8.72
N PHE A 252 -20.25 25.00 -9.92
CA PHE A 252 -19.66 24.52 -11.18
C PHE A 252 -18.23 25.05 -11.39
N ALA A 253 -18.03 26.37 -11.31
CA ALA A 253 -16.71 27.00 -11.46
C ALA A 253 -15.71 26.51 -10.40
N ARG A 254 -16.16 26.35 -9.15
CA ARG A 254 -15.36 25.75 -8.08
C ARG A 254 -14.91 24.34 -8.45
N GLY A 255 -15.83 23.49 -8.93
CA GLY A 255 -15.53 22.13 -9.37
C GLY A 255 -14.45 22.08 -10.44
N VAL A 256 -14.62 22.87 -11.52
CA VAL A 256 -13.66 22.95 -12.63
C VAL A 256 -12.27 23.38 -12.14
N ILE A 257 -12.19 24.44 -11.33
CA ILE A 257 -10.90 24.92 -10.79
C ILE A 257 -10.23 23.85 -9.92
N CYS A 258 -11.00 23.13 -9.08
CA CYS A 258 -10.44 22.07 -8.24
C CYS A 258 -9.88 20.91 -9.07
N VAL A 259 -10.57 20.52 -10.16
CA VAL A 259 -10.07 19.50 -11.08
C VAL A 259 -8.79 19.96 -11.76
N LEU A 260 -8.75 21.18 -12.28
CA LEU A 260 -7.55 21.73 -12.92
C LEU A 260 -6.36 21.77 -11.95
N LEU A 261 -6.55 22.25 -10.71
CA LEU A 261 -5.49 22.26 -9.69
C LEU A 261 -4.99 20.85 -9.36
N ALA A 262 -5.91 19.90 -9.23
CA ALA A 262 -5.57 18.50 -8.92
C ALA A 262 -4.78 17.84 -10.06
N VAL A 263 -5.24 18.00 -11.30
CA VAL A 263 -4.57 17.47 -12.50
C VAL A 263 -3.20 18.14 -12.67
N THR A 264 -3.10 19.47 -12.53
CA THR A 264 -1.83 20.19 -12.63
C THR A 264 -0.83 19.71 -11.57
N ALA A 265 -1.25 19.58 -10.30
CA ALA A 265 -0.38 19.08 -9.24
C ALA A 265 0.11 17.65 -9.51
N ALA A 266 -0.79 16.79 -9.99
CA ALA A 266 -0.47 15.41 -10.27
C ALA A 266 0.46 15.28 -11.51
N VAL A 267 0.21 16.01 -12.60
CA VAL A 267 1.09 16.07 -13.78
C VAL A 267 2.45 16.71 -13.44
N ALA A 268 2.47 17.76 -12.63
CA ALA A 268 3.71 18.39 -12.18
C ALA A 268 4.59 17.41 -11.38
N SER A 269 4.00 16.47 -10.63
CA SER A 269 4.77 15.44 -9.93
C SER A 269 5.52 14.49 -10.88
N PHE A 270 4.94 14.15 -12.04
CA PHE A 270 5.65 13.39 -13.09
C PHE A 270 6.82 14.17 -13.68
N ALA A 271 6.63 15.46 -13.94
CA ALA A 271 7.70 16.34 -14.40
C ALA A 271 8.83 16.41 -13.35
N ALA A 272 8.50 16.58 -12.07
CA ALA A 272 9.47 16.59 -10.99
C ALA A 272 10.25 15.26 -10.90
N ILE A 273 9.55 14.12 -10.98
CA ILE A 273 10.16 12.78 -10.99
C ILE A 273 11.14 12.63 -12.16
N LYS A 274 10.75 13.06 -13.36
CA LYS A 274 11.61 13.00 -14.55
C LYS A 274 12.83 13.90 -14.41
N VAL A 275 12.64 15.15 -13.96
CA VAL A 275 13.73 16.10 -13.72
C VAL A 275 14.73 15.51 -12.72
N VAL A 276 14.26 14.95 -11.60
CA VAL A 276 15.12 14.33 -10.57
C VAL A 276 15.90 13.13 -11.13
N SER A 277 15.24 12.27 -11.91
CA SER A 277 15.90 11.09 -12.49
C SER A 277 17.00 11.48 -13.48
N VAL A 278 16.71 12.43 -14.38
CA VAL A 278 17.66 12.93 -15.38
C VAL A 278 18.81 13.68 -14.72
N SER A 279 18.52 14.63 -13.82
CA SER A 279 19.56 15.42 -13.17
C SER A 279 20.52 14.56 -12.34
N THR A 280 19.99 13.53 -11.67
CA THR A 280 20.83 12.60 -10.91
C THR A 280 21.64 11.69 -11.82
N SER A 281 21.10 11.25 -12.96
CA SER A 281 21.84 10.49 -13.98
C SER A 281 23.03 11.30 -14.52
N GLU A 282 22.80 12.56 -14.89
CA GLU A 282 23.84 13.46 -15.38
C GLU A 282 24.89 13.75 -14.29
N PHE A 283 24.46 13.91 -13.03
CA PHE A 283 25.38 14.05 -11.91
C PHE A 283 26.25 12.80 -11.71
N LYS A 284 25.68 11.59 -11.79
CA LYS A 284 26.45 10.34 -11.69
C LYS A 284 27.43 10.16 -12.85
N LYS A 285 27.04 10.52 -14.08
CA LYS A 285 27.95 10.55 -15.24
C LYS A 285 29.10 11.53 -15.01
N TRP A 286 28.81 12.74 -14.52
CA TRP A 286 29.83 13.73 -14.17
C TRP A 286 30.78 13.21 -13.06
N GLN A 287 30.26 12.56 -12.02
CA GLN A 287 31.07 11.94 -10.97
C GLN A 287 31.98 10.83 -11.55
N TYR A 288 31.44 9.95 -12.40
CA TYR A 288 32.20 8.91 -13.08
C TYR A 288 33.33 9.49 -13.91
N GLU A 289 33.07 10.55 -14.68
CA GLU A 289 34.10 11.24 -15.46
C GLU A 289 35.19 11.85 -14.55
N HIS A 290 34.84 12.41 -13.40
CA HIS A 290 35.85 13.01 -12.51
C HIS A 290 36.65 11.98 -11.70
N ILE A 291 36.10 10.78 -11.46
CA ILE A 291 36.75 9.73 -10.66
C ILE A 291 37.51 8.73 -11.54
N ILE A 292 36.98 8.36 -12.72
CA ILE A 292 37.44 7.23 -13.54
C ILE A 292 38.08 7.68 -14.88
N SER A 293 38.03 8.96 -15.26
CA SER A 293 38.72 9.45 -16.48
C SER A 293 40.25 9.35 -16.44
N SER A 294 40.84 8.96 -15.31
CA SER A 294 42.28 8.66 -15.19
C SER A 294 42.66 7.25 -15.67
N ASP A 295 41.69 6.37 -15.91
CA ASP A 295 41.93 4.98 -16.34
C ASP A 295 42.08 4.91 -17.87
N LYS A 296 43.34 4.97 -18.34
CA LYS A 296 43.70 5.00 -19.77
C LYS A 296 43.42 3.68 -20.51
N ASP A 297 43.14 2.60 -19.79
CA ASP A 297 42.99 1.26 -20.37
C ASP A 297 41.58 0.95 -20.90
N LYS A 298 40.57 1.77 -20.60
CA LYS A 298 39.20 1.57 -21.14
C LYS A 298 39.01 2.24 -22.50
N THR A 299 38.54 1.46 -23.48
CA THR A 299 38.10 1.97 -24.79
C THR A 299 36.88 2.89 -24.67
N ASP A 300 36.69 3.78 -25.64
CA ASP A 300 35.55 4.72 -25.65
C ASP A 300 34.20 3.98 -25.67
N ALA A 301 34.11 2.85 -26.39
CA ALA A 301 32.91 2.01 -26.39
C ALA A 301 32.59 1.42 -25.01
N GLN A 302 33.61 1.10 -24.21
CA GLN A 302 33.44 0.58 -22.86
C GLN A 302 33.06 1.68 -21.88
N LYS A 303 33.62 2.89 -22.04
CA LYS A 303 33.21 4.07 -21.27
C LYS A 303 31.75 4.46 -21.55
N GLU A 304 31.29 4.38 -22.80
CA GLU A 304 29.89 4.63 -23.16
C GLU A 304 28.93 3.58 -22.56
N LYS A 305 29.29 2.29 -22.59
CA LYS A 305 28.51 1.24 -21.92
C LYS A 305 28.44 1.43 -20.41
N ASP A 306 29.53 1.85 -19.77
CA ASP A 306 29.56 2.13 -18.34
C ASP A 306 28.70 3.36 -18.02
N LYS A 307 28.74 4.42 -18.84
CA LYS A 307 27.85 5.60 -18.71
C LYS A 307 26.37 5.24 -18.85
N GLN A 308 26.00 4.32 -19.74
CA GLN A 308 24.62 3.84 -19.87
C GLN A 308 24.13 3.09 -18.60
N LYS A 309 25.02 2.47 -17.83
CA LYS A 309 24.66 1.85 -16.53
C LYS A 309 24.43 2.88 -15.42
N LEU A 310 24.87 4.12 -15.61
CA LEU A 310 24.67 5.22 -14.64
C LEU A 310 23.34 5.94 -14.85
N GLU A 311 22.66 5.71 -15.98
CA GLU A 311 21.33 6.27 -16.23
C GLU A 311 20.31 5.64 -15.28
N ILE A 312 19.54 6.46 -14.57
CA ILE A 312 18.50 5.98 -13.67
C ILE A 312 17.25 5.64 -14.48
N GLY A 313 16.73 4.44 -14.27
CA GLY A 313 15.54 3.91 -14.93
C GLY A 313 15.82 2.71 -15.81
N ARG A 314 14.75 2.00 -16.17
CA ARG A 314 14.82 0.84 -17.07
C ARG A 314 15.26 1.28 -18.47
N GLN A 315 16.09 0.46 -19.11
CA GLN A 315 16.54 0.75 -20.47
C GLN A 315 15.40 0.56 -21.48
N SER A 316 15.43 1.31 -22.58
CA SER A 316 14.40 1.31 -23.62
C SER A 316 14.14 -0.08 -24.22
N ASN A 317 15.17 -0.92 -24.30
CA ASN A 317 15.06 -2.30 -24.80
C ASN A 317 14.19 -3.18 -23.89
N ASP A 318 14.20 -2.95 -22.57
CA ASP A 318 13.35 -3.67 -21.61
C ASP A 318 11.88 -3.25 -21.69
N ILE A 319 11.61 -2.05 -22.22
CA ILE A 319 10.27 -1.44 -22.27
C ILE A 319 9.56 -1.73 -23.59
N ASN A 320 10.30 -1.75 -24.70
CA ASN A 320 9.74 -1.89 -26.05
C ASN A 320 9.30 -3.32 -26.38
N GLY A 321 9.84 -4.34 -25.70
CA GLY A 321 9.44 -5.74 -25.88
C GLY A 321 8.17 -6.16 -25.11
N ASP A 322 7.89 -5.54 -23.97
CA ASP A 322 6.75 -5.89 -23.10
C ASP A 322 6.31 -4.72 -22.20
N VAL A 323 5.33 -3.96 -22.68
CA VAL A 323 4.77 -2.79 -21.96
C VAL A 323 4.10 -3.19 -20.64
N SER A 324 3.55 -4.41 -20.56
CA SER A 324 2.83 -4.92 -19.38
C SER A 324 3.75 -5.41 -18.28
N ASN A 325 5.04 -5.63 -18.58
CA ASN A 325 6.00 -6.28 -17.71
C ASN A 325 5.47 -7.65 -17.26
N ARG A 326 5.14 -8.50 -18.23
CA ARG A 326 4.69 -9.89 -18.14
C ARG A 326 3.30 -10.10 -17.53
N ARG A 327 2.64 -9.03 -17.05
CA ARG A 327 1.34 -9.11 -16.38
C ARG A 327 0.23 -9.70 -17.23
N PHE A 328 0.18 -9.37 -18.52
CA PHE A 328 -0.88 -9.92 -19.38
C PHE A 328 -0.78 -11.44 -19.53
N ALA A 329 0.44 -11.98 -19.61
CA ALA A 329 0.65 -13.43 -19.64
C ALA A 329 0.26 -14.08 -18.30
N ILE A 330 0.65 -13.47 -17.17
CA ILE A 330 0.25 -13.92 -15.83
C ILE A 330 -1.28 -13.92 -15.67
N TRP A 331 -1.97 -12.87 -16.15
CA TRP A 331 -3.43 -12.80 -16.10
C TRP A 331 -4.09 -13.83 -17.03
N GLY A 332 -3.44 -14.17 -18.16
CA GLY A 332 -3.83 -15.29 -19.02
C GLY A 332 -3.88 -16.61 -18.24
N SER A 333 -2.81 -16.93 -17.51
CA SER A 333 -2.78 -18.08 -16.60
C SER A 333 -3.87 -18.02 -15.52
N GLY A 334 -4.12 -16.83 -14.97
CA GLY A 334 -5.22 -16.62 -14.03
C GLY A 334 -6.58 -17.01 -14.64
N LEU A 335 -6.83 -16.63 -15.89
CA LEU A 335 -8.06 -17.00 -16.60
C LEU A 335 -8.14 -18.51 -16.91
N GLU A 336 -7.03 -19.14 -17.24
CA GLU A 336 -6.95 -20.60 -17.43
C GLU A 336 -7.31 -21.33 -16.13
N ILE A 337 -6.71 -20.95 -14.99
CA ILE A 337 -7.01 -21.52 -13.67
C ILE A 337 -8.48 -21.27 -13.31
N PHE A 338 -8.97 -20.05 -13.48
CA PHE A 338 -10.36 -19.69 -13.20
C PHE A 338 -11.36 -20.58 -13.96
N LYS A 339 -11.11 -20.87 -15.24
CA LYS A 339 -11.98 -21.73 -16.06
C LYS A 339 -12.12 -23.15 -15.48
N THR A 340 -11.14 -23.65 -14.74
CA THR A 340 -11.21 -24.99 -14.14
C THR A 340 -12.05 -25.04 -12.85
N LYS A 341 -12.14 -23.92 -12.11
CA LYS A 341 -12.88 -23.80 -10.83
C LYS A 341 -13.59 -22.44 -10.74
N PRO A 342 -14.57 -22.14 -11.60
CA PRO A 342 -15.10 -20.78 -11.74
C PRO A 342 -15.92 -20.30 -10.54
N LEU A 343 -16.57 -21.21 -9.81
CA LEU A 343 -17.45 -20.81 -8.69
C LEU A 343 -16.66 -20.44 -7.43
N THR A 344 -15.68 -21.26 -7.06
CA THR A 344 -14.95 -21.16 -5.79
C THR A 344 -13.48 -20.85 -5.97
N GLY A 345 -12.90 -20.92 -7.17
CA GLY A 345 -11.47 -20.76 -7.34
C GLY A 345 -10.66 -21.83 -6.59
N VAL A 346 -9.37 -21.54 -6.42
CA VAL A 346 -8.40 -22.52 -5.88
C VAL A 346 -7.62 -22.04 -4.66
N THR A 347 -7.90 -20.84 -4.15
CA THR A 347 -7.17 -20.05 -3.13
C THR A 347 -5.85 -19.41 -3.59
N PHE A 348 -5.51 -18.31 -2.91
CA PHE A 348 -4.29 -17.54 -3.17
C PHE A 348 -3.02 -18.34 -2.86
N ARG A 349 -3.08 -19.23 -1.87
CA ARG A 349 -1.90 -20.01 -1.42
C ARG A 349 -1.70 -21.30 -2.21
N ASN A 350 -2.71 -21.73 -2.96
CA ASN A 350 -2.68 -23.01 -3.67
C ASN A 350 -2.68 -22.86 -5.19
N TYR A 351 -2.92 -21.68 -5.79
CA TYR A 351 -3.01 -21.63 -7.26
C TYR A 351 -1.71 -22.04 -7.98
N VAL A 352 -0.55 -21.92 -7.34
CA VAL A 352 0.73 -22.37 -7.91
C VAL A 352 0.80 -23.91 -7.92
N PRO A 353 0.73 -24.62 -6.77
CA PRO A 353 0.73 -26.09 -6.78
C PRO A 353 -0.49 -26.68 -7.53
N TYR A 354 -1.60 -25.95 -7.60
CA TYR A 354 -2.72 -26.33 -8.46
C TYR A 354 -2.38 -26.23 -9.95
N ALA A 355 -1.70 -25.16 -10.37
CA ALA A 355 -1.29 -24.97 -11.76
C ALA A 355 -0.25 -26.02 -12.15
N GLU A 356 0.73 -26.34 -11.30
CA GLU A 356 1.70 -27.41 -11.56
C GLU A 356 1.04 -28.77 -11.82
N ASP A 357 -0.01 -29.12 -11.07
CA ASP A 357 -0.73 -30.39 -11.22
C ASP A 357 -1.72 -30.39 -12.40
N LYS A 358 -2.47 -29.29 -12.61
CA LYS A 358 -3.62 -29.26 -13.55
C LYS A 358 -3.39 -28.48 -14.83
N LEU A 359 -2.44 -27.55 -14.84
CA LEU A 359 -2.17 -26.63 -15.95
C LEU A 359 -0.65 -26.40 -16.09
N PRO A 360 0.18 -27.46 -16.24
CA PRO A 360 1.64 -27.35 -16.19
C PRO A 360 2.21 -26.49 -17.33
N ASP A 361 1.47 -26.31 -18.42
CA ASP A 361 1.89 -25.50 -19.57
C ASP A 361 1.56 -24.01 -19.42
N THR A 362 0.90 -23.61 -18.32
CA THR A 362 0.49 -22.22 -18.15
C THR A 362 1.69 -21.33 -17.80
N TYR A 363 1.70 -20.09 -18.29
CA TYR A 363 2.79 -19.13 -18.10
C TYR A 363 3.20 -18.92 -16.64
N LEU A 364 2.26 -19.05 -15.69
CA LEU A 364 2.52 -18.91 -14.25
C LEU A 364 3.67 -19.81 -13.75
N VAL A 365 3.75 -21.04 -14.29
CA VAL A 365 4.72 -22.07 -13.86
C VAL A 365 5.67 -22.51 -14.98
N ASN A 366 5.32 -22.26 -16.25
CA ASN A 366 6.15 -22.55 -17.41
C ASN A 366 6.51 -21.26 -18.16
N ASN A 367 7.62 -20.63 -17.75
CA ASN A 367 8.15 -19.42 -18.37
C ASN A 367 9.69 -19.33 -18.27
N ASP A 368 10.26 -18.37 -18.98
CA ASP A 368 11.69 -18.09 -19.13
C ASP A 368 12.30 -17.22 -18.00
N PHE A 369 11.55 -16.93 -16.93
CA PHE A 369 11.96 -15.97 -15.90
C PHE A 369 11.99 -16.58 -14.50
N ILE A 370 10.82 -16.71 -13.84
CA ILE A 370 10.68 -17.28 -12.50
C ILE A 370 9.28 -17.88 -12.33
N GLU A 371 9.12 -18.73 -11.32
CA GLU A 371 7.80 -19.11 -10.84
C GLU A 371 7.10 -17.91 -10.20
N PHE A 372 5.91 -17.56 -10.69
CA PHE A 372 5.15 -16.41 -10.19
C PHE A 372 4.18 -16.85 -9.08
N HIS A 373 4.41 -16.35 -7.86
CA HIS A 373 3.53 -16.61 -6.70
C HIS A 373 2.45 -15.53 -6.48
N SER A 374 2.06 -14.81 -7.54
CA SER A 374 1.08 -13.72 -7.46
C SER A 374 0.54 -13.37 -8.85
N MET A 375 -0.72 -12.93 -8.95
CA MET A 375 -1.29 -12.50 -10.24
C MET A 375 -0.86 -11.07 -10.63
N HIS A 376 -0.09 -10.39 -9.78
CA HIS A 376 0.27 -8.98 -9.91
C HIS A 376 -0.94 -8.05 -10.15
N ASN A 377 -2.11 -8.45 -9.65
CA ASN A 377 -3.35 -7.69 -9.65
C ASN A 377 -4.30 -8.29 -8.62
N SER A 378 -4.67 -7.51 -7.60
CA SER A 378 -5.48 -7.99 -6.49
C SER A 378 -6.87 -8.48 -6.90
N PHE A 379 -7.45 -7.98 -7.98
CA PHE A 379 -8.76 -8.42 -8.46
C PHE A 379 -8.67 -9.73 -9.24
N VAL A 380 -7.61 -9.92 -10.03
CA VAL A 380 -7.31 -11.22 -10.65
C VAL A 380 -6.99 -12.25 -9.57
N ASP A 381 -6.23 -11.87 -8.52
CA ASP A 381 -6.01 -12.75 -7.37
C ASP A 381 -7.34 -13.21 -6.76
N ILE A 382 -8.32 -12.32 -6.58
CA ILE A 382 -9.64 -12.70 -6.05
C ILE A 382 -10.37 -13.65 -6.98
N LEU A 383 -10.38 -13.36 -8.28
CA LEU A 383 -11.01 -14.19 -9.30
C LEU A 383 -10.46 -15.62 -9.28
N VAL A 384 -9.13 -15.78 -9.24
CA VAL A 384 -8.47 -17.09 -9.21
C VAL A 384 -8.65 -17.78 -7.85
N SER A 385 -8.56 -17.02 -6.77
CA SER A 385 -8.56 -17.57 -5.41
C SER A 385 -9.93 -18.01 -4.93
N GLN A 386 -10.99 -17.30 -5.31
CA GLN A 386 -12.32 -17.49 -4.73
C GLN A 386 -13.43 -17.57 -5.80
N GLY A 387 -13.07 -17.50 -7.09
CA GLY A 387 -14.04 -17.56 -8.19
C GLY A 387 -15.04 -16.41 -8.19
N ILE A 388 -16.16 -16.64 -8.88
CA ILE A 388 -17.28 -15.70 -8.96
C ILE A 388 -17.83 -15.39 -7.55
N LEU A 389 -17.83 -16.37 -6.63
CA LEU A 389 -18.31 -16.17 -5.26
C LEU A 389 -17.54 -15.05 -4.56
N GLY A 390 -16.20 -15.12 -4.55
CA GLY A 390 -15.37 -14.08 -3.95
C GLY A 390 -15.50 -12.72 -4.64
N VAL A 391 -15.57 -12.72 -5.98
CA VAL A 391 -15.74 -11.49 -6.78
C VAL A 391 -17.04 -10.76 -6.44
N VAL A 392 -18.16 -11.49 -6.36
CA VAL A 392 -19.47 -10.90 -6.03
C VAL A 392 -19.46 -10.33 -4.61
N ILE A 393 -18.91 -11.06 -3.64
CA ILE A 393 -18.84 -10.61 -2.24
C ILE A 393 -18.00 -9.33 -2.13
N ILE A 394 -16.82 -9.30 -2.75
CA ILE A 394 -15.95 -8.12 -2.67
C ILE A 394 -16.51 -6.93 -3.46
N ALA A 395 -17.14 -7.16 -4.60
CA ALA A 395 -17.81 -6.11 -5.36
C ALA A 395 -18.93 -5.48 -4.53
N ALA A 396 -19.76 -6.29 -3.86
CA ALA A 396 -20.79 -5.80 -2.95
C ALA A 396 -20.19 -4.98 -1.80
N TYR A 397 -19.06 -5.42 -1.23
CA TYR A 397 -18.35 -4.68 -0.18
C TYR A 397 -17.83 -3.33 -0.68
N ILE A 398 -17.18 -3.29 -1.84
CA ILE A 398 -16.65 -2.06 -2.45
C ILE A 398 -17.80 -1.10 -2.75
N ILE A 399 -18.89 -1.58 -3.37
CA ILE A 399 -20.07 -0.75 -3.67
C ILE A 399 -20.65 -0.16 -2.38
N LEU A 400 -20.82 -0.96 -1.32
CA LEU A 400 -21.30 -0.48 -0.02
C LEU A 400 -20.40 0.63 0.53
N VAL A 401 -19.08 0.41 0.54
CA VAL A 401 -18.09 1.38 1.01
C VAL A 401 -18.19 2.69 0.22
N LEU A 402 -18.23 2.62 -1.12
CA LEU A 402 -18.35 3.79 -1.98
C LEU A 402 -19.64 4.56 -1.70
N VAL A 403 -20.78 3.88 -1.61
CA VAL A 403 -22.07 4.50 -1.27
C VAL A 403 -22.01 5.22 0.07
N LEU A 404 -21.43 4.59 1.10
CA LEU A 404 -21.29 5.20 2.43
C LEU A 404 -20.41 6.46 2.42
N ILE A 405 -19.31 6.43 1.68
CA ILE A 405 -18.41 7.57 1.52
C ILE A 405 -19.13 8.68 0.76
N PHE A 406 -19.64 8.44 -0.45
CA PHE A 406 -20.27 9.49 -1.27
C PHE A 406 -21.50 10.11 -0.59
N LYS A 407 -22.32 9.30 0.09
CA LYS A 407 -23.52 9.78 0.79
C LYS A 407 -23.20 10.69 1.99
N ASN A 408 -22.07 10.49 2.67
CA ASN A 408 -21.83 11.13 3.97
C ASN A 408 -20.58 12.02 4.02
N PHE A 409 -19.53 11.76 3.24
CA PHE A 409 -18.26 12.47 3.29
C PHE A 409 -18.41 13.98 3.15
N PHE A 410 -19.18 14.43 2.16
CA PHE A 410 -19.33 15.86 1.87
C PHE A 410 -20.22 16.62 2.86
N LYS A 411 -20.88 15.93 3.81
CA LYS A 411 -21.65 16.57 4.89
C LYS A 411 -20.74 17.24 5.93
N PHE A 412 -19.50 16.78 6.05
CA PHE A 412 -18.55 17.29 7.04
C PHE A 412 -17.80 18.54 6.55
N LYS A 413 -17.38 19.37 7.51
CA LYS A 413 -16.54 20.56 7.30
C LYS A 413 -15.38 20.59 8.32
N GLY A 414 -14.51 21.59 8.20
CA GLY A 414 -13.44 21.88 9.16
C GLY A 414 -12.49 20.68 9.38
N GLU A 415 -12.14 20.43 10.64
CA GLU A 415 -11.17 19.39 11.03
C GLU A 415 -11.61 17.97 10.66
N LYS A 416 -12.90 17.66 10.72
CA LYS A 416 -13.40 16.34 10.31
C LYS A 416 -13.22 16.12 8.82
N TYR A 417 -13.57 17.10 7.99
CA TYR A 417 -13.36 17.01 6.54
C TYR A 417 -11.87 16.88 6.17
N LYS A 418 -10.98 17.62 6.84
CA LYS A 418 -9.53 17.48 6.64
C LYS A 418 -9.04 16.08 6.99
N TYR A 419 -9.50 15.54 8.12
CA TYR A 419 -9.16 14.18 8.54
C TYR A 419 -9.67 13.12 7.55
N HIS A 420 -10.93 13.23 7.10
CA HIS A 420 -11.48 12.33 6.07
C HIS A 420 -10.72 12.43 4.75
N THR A 421 -10.35 13.65 4.34
CA THR A 421 -9.53 13.88 3.15
C THR A 421 -8.19 13.17 3.24
N ALA A 422 -7.52 13.23 4.40
CA ALA A 422 -6.26 12.52 4.61
C ALA A 422 -6.44 10.99 4.52
N LEU A 423 -7.43 10.43 5.19
CA LEU A 423 -7.72 8.99 5.13
C LEU A 423 -8.01 8.53 3.69
N LEU A 424 -8.88 9.24 2.97
CA LEU A 424 -9.22 8.89 1.59
C LEU A 424 -8.02 9.04 0.64
N SER A 425 -7.15 10.02 0.88
CA SER A 425 -5.94 10.23 0.10
C SER A 425 -4.82 9.22 0.40
N ILE A 426 -4.89 8.52 1.54
CA ILE A 426 -4.04 7.36 1.86
C ILE A 426 -4.60 6.08 1.20
N ILE A 427 -5.92 5.93 1.18
CA ILE A 427 -6.60 4.79 0.55
C ILE A 427 -6.41 4.81 -0.98
N ALA A 428 -6.52 5.99 -1.60
CA ALA A 428 -6.46 6.16 -3.07
C ALA A 428 -5.20 5.58 -3.74
N PRO A 429 -3.95 5.88 -3.32
CA PRO A 429 -2.76 5.29 -3.92
C PRO A 429 -2.75 3.77 -3.79
N ILE A 430 -3.13 3.23 -2.62
CA ILE A 430 -3.15 1.78 -2.38
C ILE A 430 -4.19 1.09 -3.27
N PHE A 431 -5.36 1.70 -3.43
CA PHE A 431 -6.39 1.19 -4.32
C PHE A 431 -5.97 1.21 -5.79
N ALA A 432 -5.22 2.24 -6.21
CA ALA A 432 -4.66 2.29 -7.56
C ALA A 432 -3.57 1.22 -7.77
N SER A 433 -2.72 0.97 -6.78
CA SER A 433 -1.64 -0.01 -6.88
C SER A 433 -2.11 -1.47 -6.94
N MET A 434 -3.30 -1.78 -6.40
CA MET A 434 -3.97 -3.09 -6.54
C MET A 434 -4.14 -3.54 -8.02
N MET A 435 -4.11 -2.63 -8.98
CA MET A 435 -4.19 -2.96 -10.41
C MET A 435 -2.88 -3.50 -10.98
N PHE A 436 -1.76 -3.27 -10.30
CA PHE A 436 -0.41 -3.46 -10.84
C PHE A 436 0.48 -4.39 -10.01
N TYR A 437 0.11 -4.68 -8.76
CA TYR A 437 0.67 -5.80 -8.00
C TYR A 437 -0.35 -6.34 -7.00
N SER A 438 -0.08 -7.55 -6.52
CA SER A 438 -0.91 -8.28 -5.57
C SER A 438 -0.76 -7.68 -4.18
N GLU A 439 -1.83 -7.14 -3.61
CA GLU A 439 -1.83 -6.64 -2.24
C GLU A 439 -3.23 -6.56 -1.61
N THR A 440 -3.26 -6.07 -0.37
CA THR A 440 -4.46 -5.69 0.38
C THR A 440 -5.37 -6.81 0.84
N PHE A 441 -5.73 -7.78 0.00
CA PHE A 441 -6.70 -8.82 0.41
C PHE A 441 -6.03 -10.05 1.02
N TYR A 442 -4.96 -10.57 0.39
CA TYR A 442 -4.31 -11.82 0.81
C TYR A 442 -2.87 -11.66 1.30
N MET A 443 -2.27 -10.48 1.07
CA MET A 443 -0.89 -10.18 1.44
C MET A 443 -0.83 -9.21 2.61
N ASN A 444 0.16 -9.40 3.48
CA ASN A 444 0.39 -8.60 4.69
C ASN A 444 1.41 -7.49 4.46
N THR A 445 1.15 -6.65 3.46
CA THR A 445 2.02 -5.51 3.16
C THR A 445 1.73 -4.35 4.11
N GLY A 446 2.67 -3.42 4.27
CA GLY A 446 2.41 -2.15 4.96
C GLY A 446 1.27 -1.36 4.32
N GLY A 447 1.10 -1.49 2.99
CA GLY A 447 -0.03 -0.94 2.23
C GLY A 447 -1.36 -1.56 2.66
N ALA A 448 -1.46 -2.89 2.71
CA ALA A 448 -2.65 -3.60 3.19
C ALA A 448 -3.04 -3.15 4.61
N PHE A 449 -2.05 -3.05 5.50
CA PHE A 449 -2.26 -2.57 6.86
C PHE A 449 -2.89 -1.16 6.87
N LEU A 450 -2.28 -0.22 6.16
CA LEU A 450 -2.74 1.17 6.12
C LEU A 450 -4.09 1.31 5.43
N PHE A 451 -4.36 0.53 4.38
CA PHE A 451 -5.64 0.51 3.68
C PHE A 451 -6.78 0.15 4.64
N TRP A 452 -6.70 -1.01 5.30
CA TRP A 452 -7.77 -1.47 6.17
C TRP A 452 -7.96 -0.58 7.40
N LEU A 453 -6.86 -0.09 7.97
CA LEU A 453 -6.91 0.84 9.09
C LEU A 453 -7.57 2.17 8.69
N ALA A 454 -7.10 2.79 7.62
CA ALA A 454 -7.62 4.09 7.17
C ALA A 454 -9.08 3.98 6.71
N LEU A 455 -9.43 2.88 6.04
CA LEU A 455 -10.79 2.63 5.60
C LEU A 455 -11.74 2.40 6.79
N GLY A 456 -11.31 1.65 7.80
CA GLY A 456 -12.06 1.46 9.04
C GLY A 456 -12.38 2.79 9.73
N TYR A 457 -11.37 3.64 9.87
CA TYR A 457 -11.52 4.98 10.47
C TYR A 457 -12.38 5.92 9.65
N LEU A 458 -12.26 5.87 8.33
CA LEU A 458 -13.10 6.67 7.46
C LEU A 458 -14.56 6.25 7.60
N ILE A 459 -14.85 4.95 7.49
CA ILE A 459 -16.21 4.42 7.57
C ILE A 459 -16.84 4.65 8.95
N GLN A 460 -16.11 4.46 10.05
CA GLN A 460 -16.57 4.82 11.38
C GLN A 460 -16.98 6.29 11.44
N SER A 461 -16.08 7.17 10.97
CA SER A 461 -16.26 8.61 11.14
C SER A 461 -17.38 9.16 10.27
N VAL A 462 -17.55 8.68 9.03
CA VAL A 462 -18.62 9.14 8.13
C VAL A 462 -19.99 8.52 8.43
N THR A 463 -20.05 7.44 9.22
CA THR A 463 -21.33 6.78 9.59
C THR A 463 -21.74 7.00 11.05
N SER A 464 -20.92 7.71 11.83
CA SER A 464 -21.21 8.10 13.20
C SER A 464 -22.49 8.93 13.31
N LYS A 465 -23.43 8.51 14.17
CA LYS A 465 -24.71 9.20 14.42
C LYS A 465 -24.55 10.58 15.07
N ASN A 466 -23.41 10.85 15.71
CA ASN A 466 -23.12 12.14 16.36
C ASN A 466 -22.83 13.28 15.36
N SER A 467 -22.98 13.04 14.06
CA SER A 467 -22.69 14.00 12.99
C SER A 467 -23.82 15.01 12.75
N GLU A 468 -25.07 14.64 13.03
CA GLU A 468 -26.23 15.50 12.76
C GLU A 468 -26.55 16.48 13.90
N ALA A 469 -26.05 16.23 15.11
CA ALA A 469 -26.48 16.95 16.33
C ALA A 469 -25.59 18.12 16.79
N LYS A 470 -24.45 18.42 16.12
CA LYS A 470 -23.48 19.42 16.62
C LYS A 470 -23.26 20.66 15.74
N GLU A 471 -23.95 20.83 14.61
CA GLU A 471 -23.84 22.06 13.79
C GLU A 471 -25.09 22.95 13.82
N ILE A 472 -26.04 22.73 14.74
CA ILE A 472 -27.17 23.64 14.99
C ILE A 472 -26.98 24.34 16.35
N THR A 473 -25.91 25.12 16.46
CA THR A 473 -25.91 26.27 17.38
C THR A 473 -24.93 27.30 16.82
N PRO A 474 -25.40 28.29 16.07
CA PRO A 474 -24.64 29.51 15.92
C PRO A 474 -24.62 30.15 17.32
N GLY A 475 -23.43 30.24 17.92
CA GLY A 475 -23.24 31.09 19.10
C GLY A 475 -23.67 32.51 18.73
N LYS A 476 -24.70 32.99 19.43
CA LYS A 476 -25.06 34.41 19.47
C LYS A 476 -23.95 35.21 20.13
#